data_AF-A0A4S8I3I2-F1
#
_entry.id   AF-A0A4S8I3I2-F1
#
_cell.length_a   1.000
_cell.length_b   1.000
_cell.length_c   1.000
_cell.angle_alpha   90.00
_cell.angle_beta   90.00
_cell.angle_gamma   90.00
#
_symmetry.space_group_name_H-M   'P 1'
#
loop_
_entity.id
_entity.type
_entity.pdbx_description
1 polymer ?
#
loop_
_entity_poly.entity_id
_entity_poly.type
_entity_poly.pdbx_seq_one_letter_code
_entity_poly.pdbx_strand_id
1 'polypeptide(L)'
;MLTATEKRFIKYWEEQRQGGKVKYYLLYILLGTFIAILVLSFLTQVLGLGLPQNLLFIVIGSFCVVTIATVLTWWLNEKKFKGIIQREVREGMKRDEENGNGK
;
A
#
# COMPACT_ATOMS: atom_id res chain seq x y z
N MET A 1 -1.32 23.80 2.56
CA MET A 1 0.14 23.78 2.82
C MET A 1 0.47 22.47 3.52
N LEU A 2 1.32 21.65 2.92
CA LEU A 2 1.57 20.28 3.38
C LEU A 2 2.21 20.20 4.78
N THR A 3 1.63 19.37 5.63
CA THR A 3 2.22 19.00 6.92
C THR A 3 3.47 18.13 6.74
N ALA A 4 4.36 18.08 7.73
CA ALA A 4 5.57 17.24 7.69
C ALA A 4 5.25 15.74 7.51
N THR A 5 4.11 15.28 8.04
CA THR A 5 3.65 13.89 7.89
C THR A 5 3.16 13.62 6.49
N GLU A 6 2.43 14.56 5.89
CA GLU A 6 1.96 14.44 4.49
C GLU A 6 3.11 14.46 3.49
N LYS A 7 4.12 15.31 3.69
CA LYS A 7 5.33 15.33 2.85
C LYS A 7 6.04 13.97 2.87
N ARG A 8 6.22 13.38 4.06
CA ARG A 8 6.81 12.05 4.21
C ARG A 8 5.96 10.97 3.54
N PHE A 9 4.65 11.01 3.75
CA PHE A 9 3.73 10.08 3.11
C PHE A 9 3.80 10.16 1.58
N ILE A 10 3.74 11.37 1.00
CA ILE A 10 3.83 11.58 -0.44
C ILE A 10 5.13 10.99 -0.99
N LYS A 11 6.28 11.34 -0.38
CA LYS A 11 7.59 10.85 -0.81
C LYS A 11 7.63 9.31 -0.82
N TYR A 12 7.26 8.67 0.29
CA TYR A 12 7.30 7.21 0.37
C TYR A 12 6.31 6.56 -0.58
N TRP A 13 5.10 7.12 -0.73
CA TRP A 13 4.11 6.56 -1.64
C TRP A 13 4.52 6.70 -3.10
N GLU A 14 5.14 7.81 -3.48
CA GLU A 14 5.70 8.01 -4.83
C GLU A 14 6.83 7.03 -5.13
N GLU A 15 7.76 6.83 -4.19
CA GLU A 15 8.83 5.84 -4.31
C GLU A 15 8.25 4.42 -4.45
N GLN A 16 7.26 4.06 -3.64
CA GLN A 16 6.64 2.73 -3.67
C GLN A 16 5.86 2.46 -4.96
N ARG A 17 5.13 3.46 -5.47
CA ARG A 17 4.33 3.31 -6.71
C ARG A 17 5.16 3.48 -7.98
N GLN A 18 6.46 3.75 -7.85
CA GLN A 18 7.36 3.92 -8.99
C GLN A 18 7.41 2.64 -9.84
N GLY A 19 7.12 2.78 -11.14
CA GLY A 19 6.95 1.64 -12.06
C GLY A 19 5.52 1.10 -12.15
N GLY A 20 4.55 1.75 -11.49
CA GLY A 20 3.12 1.55 -11.70
C GLY A 20 2.50 0.43 -10.87
N LYS A 21 1.16 0.34 -10.98
CA LYS A 21 0.31 -0.56 -10.18
C LYS A 21 0.70 -2.03 -10.32
N VAL A 22 1.01 -2.47 -11.53
CA VAL A 22 1.34 -3.89 -11.82
C VAL A 22 2.65 -4.28 -11.14
N LYS A 23 3.69 -3.45 -11.25
CA LYS A 23 5.00 -3.70 -10.61
C LYS A 23 4.87 -3.75 -9.09
N TYR A 24 4.09 -2.83 -8.51
CA TYR A 24 3.77 -2.83 -7.09
C TYR A 24 3.08 -4.15 -6.70
N TYR A 25 2.00 -4.55 -7.39
CA TYR A 25 1.29 -5.79 -7.07
C TYR A 25 2.19 -7.02 -7.17
N LEU A 26 2.96 -7.18 -8.24
CA LEU A 26 3.86 -8.32 -8.38
C LEU A 26 4.89 -8.38 -7.24
N LEU A 27 5.52 -7.25 -6.91
CA LEU A 27 6.52 -7.20 -5.85
C LEU A 27 5.92 -7.58 -4.50
N TYR A 28 4.85 -6.91 -4.08
CA TYR A 28 4.29 -7.07 -2.73
C TYR A 28 3.50 -8.38 -2.58
N ILE A 29 2.82 -8.86 -3.62
CA ILE A 29 2.11 -10.14 -3.55
C ILE A 29 3.10 -11.30 -3.51
N LEU A 30 4.10 -11.34 -4.40
CA LEU A 30 5.05 -12.47 -4.43
C LEU A 30 5.89 -12.51 -3.16
N LEU A 31 6.52 -11.38 -2.79
CA LEU A 31 7.34 -11.31 -1.59
C LEU A 31 6.52 -11.52 -0.32
N GLY A 32 5.35 -10.88 -0.24
CA GLY A 32 4.46 -11.02 0.92
C GLY A 32 3.92 -12.44 1.07
N THR A 33 3.58 -13.12 -0.03
CA THR A 33 3.12 -14.52 0.00
C THR A 33 4.24 -15.44 0.47
N PHE A 34 5.47 -15.25 -0.01
CA PHE A 34 6.62 -16.02 0.44
C PHE A 34 6.84 -15.87 1.96
N ILE A 35 6.83 -14.63 2.46
CA ILE A 35 6.96 -14.36 3.90
C ILE A 35 5.79 -14.95 4.69
N ALA A 36 4.56 -14.81 4.22
CA ALA A 36 3.37 -15.34 4.87
C ALA A 36 3.39 -16.86 4.96
N ILE A 37 3.86 -17.57 3.92
CA ILE A 37 4.06 -19.02 3.95
C ILE A 37 5.04 -19.39 5.06
N LEU A 38 6.20 -18.73 5.14
CA LEU A 38 7.19 -19.03 6.19
C LEU A 38 6.62 -18.83 7.59
N VAL A 39 5.94 -17.71 7.83
CA VAL A 39 5.34 -17.39 9.12
C VAL A 39 4.24 -18.39 9.48
N LEU A 40 3.32 -18.67 8.56
CA LEU A 40 2.22 -19.61 8.83
C LEU A 40 2.72 -21.04 8.99
N SER A 41 3.67 -21.50 8.16
CA SER A 41 4.28 -22.82 8.32
C SER A 41 4.96 -22.97 9.68
N PHE A 42 5.67 -21.94 10.14
CA PHE A 42 6.25 -21.93 11.48
C PHE A 42 5.18 -22.02 12.57
N LEU A 43 4.12 -21.19 12.48
CA LEU A 43 3.03 -21.20 13.46
C LEU A 43 2.29 -22.54 13.48
N THR A 44 1.99 -23.13 12.32
CA THR A 44 1.35 -24.45 12.22
C THR A 44 2.19 -25.54 12.89
N GLN A 45 3.52 -25.49 12.74
CA GLN A 45 4.42 -26.44 13.39
C GLN A 45 4.45 -26.26 14.92
N VAL A 46 4.56 -25.01 15.39
CA VAL A 46 4.57 -24.69 16.84
C VAL A 46 3.26 -25.09 17.51
N LEU A 47 2.13 -24.95 16.83
CA LEU A 47 0.81 -25.29 17.33
C LEU A 47 0.46 -26.79 17.20
N GLY A 48 1.37 -27.61 16.67
CA GLY A 48 1.15 -29.05 16.53
C GLY A 48 0.06 -29.44 15.52
N LEU A 49 -0.29 -28.54 14.58
CA LEU A 49 -1.40 -28.74 13.64
C LEU A 49 -1.04 -29.65 12.45
N GLY A 50 0.21 -30.10 12.35
CA GLY A 50 0.68 -30.96 11.26
C GLY A 50 0.93 -30.20 9.96
N LEU A 51 2.21 -30.09 9.57
CA LEU A 51 2.64 -29.32 8.39
C LEU A 51 2.21 -29.92 7.03
N PRO A 52 2.41 -31.22 6.74
CA PRO A 52 2.21 -31.74 5.38
C PRO A 52 0.74 -31.70 4.92
N GLN A 53 -0.20 -31.90 5.84
CA GLN A 53 -1.65 -31.87 5.54
C GLN A 53 -2.16 -30.44 5.27
N ASN A 54 -1.54 -29.44 5.89
CA ASN A 54 -1.98 -28.05 5.83
C ASN A 54 -1.19 -27.19 4.84
N LEU A 55 -0.09 -27.70 4.28
CA LEU A 55 0.82 -26.90 3.43
C LEU A 55 0.09 -26.26 2.24
N LEU A 56 -0.79 -26.99 1.56
CA LEU A 56 -1.54 -26.47 0.42
C LEU A 56 -2.52 -25.35 0.84
N PHE A 57 -3.21 -25.51 1.97
CA PHE A 57 -4.06 -24.46 2.53
C PHE A 57 -3.26 -23.24 2.99
N ILE A 58 -2.08 -23.44 3.56
CA ILE A 58 -1.16 -22.36 3.94
C ILE A 58 -0.73 -21.57 2.71
N VAL A 59 -0.35 -22.23 1.62
CA VAL A 59 0.07 -21.56 0.37
C VAL A 59 -1.06 -20.75 -0.24
N ILE A 60 -2.23 -21.37 -0.43
CA ILE A 60 -3.40 -20.69 -1.03
C ILE A 60 -3.89 -19.57 -0.11
N GLY A 61 -3.99 -19.83 1.19
CA GLY A 61 -4.41 -18.85 2.20
C GLY A 61 -3.47 -17.64 2.25
N SER A 62 -2.16 -17.88 2.25
CA SER A 62 -1.13 -16.83 2.23
C SER A 62 -1.30 -15.94 1.00
N PHE A 63 -1.42 -16.55 -0.18
CA PHE A 63 -1.57 -15.82 -1.43
C PHE A 63 -2.83 -14.94 -1.43
N CYS A 64 -3.98 -15.51 -1.01
CA CYS A 64 -5.25 -14.78 -0.94
C CYS A 64 -5.18 -13.60 0.04
N VAL A 65 -4.72 -13.83 1.27
CA VAL A 65 -4.64 -12.79 2.32
C VAL A 65 -3.70 -11.66 1.88
N VAL A 66 -2.51 -12.00 1.38
CA VAL A 66 -1.53 -11.00 0.94
C VAL A 66 -2.04 -10.24 -0.27
N THR A 67 -2.72 -10.90 -1.21
CA THR A 67 -3.33 -10.23 -2.37
C THR A 67 -4.37 -9.20 -1.93
N ILE A 68 -5.28 -9.59 -1.04
CA ILE A 68 -6.32 -8.70 -0.51
C ILE A 68 -5.66 -7.53 0.23
N ALA A 69 -4.70 -7.81 1.12
CA ALA A 69 -3.99 -6.78 1.89
C ALA A 69 -3.26 -5.79 0.97
N THR A 70 -2.61 -6.28 -0.09
CA THR A 70 -1.89 -5.45 -1.06
C THR A 70 -2.84 -4.55 -1.84
N VAL A 71 -3.96 -5.10 -2.33
CA VAL A 71 -4.97 -4.34 -3.08
C VAL A 71 -5.62 -3.27 -2.20
N LEU A 72 -5.98 -3.60 -0.95
CA LEU A 72 -6.54 -2.65 0.00
C LEU A 72 -5.55 -1.56 0.35
N THR A 73 -4.29 -1.91 0.62
CA THR A 73 -3.22 -0.93 0.93
C THR A 73 -3.03 0.04 -0.23
N TRP A 74 -2.98 -0.46 -1.47
CA TRP A 74 -2.90 0.39 -2.65
C TRP A 74 -4.09 1.34 -2.74
N TRP A 75 -5.31 0.84 -2.59
CA TRP A 75 -6.50 1.67 -2.69
C TRP A 75 -6.56 2.76 -1.63
N LEU A 76 -6.26 2.43 -0.37
CA LEU A 76 -6.25 3.38 0.74
C LEU A 76 -5.18 4.46 0.56
N ASN A 77 -3.96 4.05 0.19
CA ASN A 77 -2.85 4.99 -0.01
C ASN A 77 -3.10 5.89 -1.23
N GLU A 78 -3.58 5.33 -2.35
CA GLU A 78 -3.90 6.13 -3.53
C GLU A 78 -5.06 7.09 -3.28
N LYS A 79 -6.07 6.68 -2.52
CA LYS A 79 -7.16 7.57 -2.08
C LYS A 79 -6.63 8.73 -1.25
N LYS A 80 -5.77 8.45 -0.27
CA LYS A 80 -5.13 9.46 0.58
C LYS A 80 -4.25 10.41 -0.24
N PHE A 81 -3.44 9.88 -1.15
CA PHE A 81 -2.58 10.64 -2.04
C PHE A 81 -3.39 11.62 -2.89
N LYS A 82 -4.41 11.13 -3.60
CA LYS A 82 -5.29 11.99 -4.42
C LYS A 82 -5.97 13.08 -3.60
N GLY A 83 -6.43 12.76 -2.38
CA GLY A 83 -7.04 13.74 -1.49
C GLY A 83 -6.08 14.87 -1.10
N ILE A 84 -4.81 14.54 -0.79
CA ILE A 84 -3.79 15.55 -0.44
C ILE A 84 -3.49 16.45 -1.65
N ILE A 85 -3.27 15.85 -2.83
CA ILE A 85 -2.95 16.61 -4.05
C ILE A 85 -4.10 17.53 -4.46
N GLN A 86 -5.34 17.02 -4.46
CA GLN A 86 -6.52 17.84 -4.79
C GLN A 86 -6.68 19.03 -3.83
N ARG A 87 -6.39 18.85 -2.54
CA ARG A 87 -6.42 19.93 -1.56
C ARG A 87 -5.37 20.99 -1.87
N GLU A 88 -4.12 20.61 -2.09
CA GLU A 88 -3.05 21.57 -2.38
C GLU A 88 -3.26 22.31 -3.71
N VAL A 89 -3.77 21.63 -4.76
CA VAL A 89 -4.12 22.29 -6.03
C VAL A 89 -5.22 23.33 -5.82
N ARG A 90 -6.28 22.98 -5.08
CA ARG A 90 -7.38 23.92 -4.78
C ARG A 90 -6.90 25.12 -3.96
N GLU A 91 -6.04 24.91 -2.97
CA GLU A 91 -5.46 26.00 -2.18
C GLU A 91 -4.51 26.87 -3.01
N GLY A 92 -3.75 26.29 -3.94
CA GLY A 92 -2.90 27.02 -4.88
C GLY A 92 -3.72 27.95 -5.78
N MET A 93 -4.77 27.42 -6.42
CA MET A 93 -5.64 28.22 -7.29
C MET A 93 -6.26 29.43 -6.56
N LYS A 94 -6.75 29.23 -5.33
CA LYS A 94 -7.31 30.34 -4.52
C LYS A 94 -6.29 31.44 -4.24
N ARG A 95 -5.05 31.07 -3.93
CA ARG A 95 -3.96 32.04 -3.69
C ARG A 95 -3.61 32.81 -4.96
N ASP A 96 -3.61 32.14 -6.11
CA ASP A 96 -3.34 32.79 -7.39
C ASP A 96 -4.47 33.76 -7.78
N GLU A 97 -5.73 33.41 -7.50
CA GLU A 97 -6.90 34.29 -7.67
C GLU A 97 -6.84 35.53 -6.76
N GLU A 98 -6.52 35.35 -5.46
CA GLU A 98 -6.38 36.46 -4.50
C GLU A 98 -5.23 37.40 -4.88
N ASN A 99 -4.11 36.88 -5.38
CA ASN A 99 -2.97 37.67 -5.83
C ASN A 99 -3.18 38.28 -7.24
N GLY A 100 -4.04 37.68 -8.07
CA GLY A 100 -4.39 38.16 -9.41
C GLY A 100 -5.43 39.27 -9.43
N ASN A 101 -6.35 39.30 -8.46
CA ASN A 101 -7.37 40.35 -8.33
C ASN A 101 -6.88 41.63 -7.64
N GLY A 102 -5.61 41.69 -7.24
CA GLY A 102 -4.97 42.84 -6.61
C GLY A 102 -4.23 43.79 -7.56
N LYS A 103 -4.41 43.65 -8.88
CA LYS A 103 -3.87 44.55 -9.90
C LYS A 103 -4.96 45.31 -10.62
#